data_AF-A0A2D9Z775-F1
#
_entry.id   AF-A0A2D9Z775-F1
#
_cell.length_a   1.000
_cell.length_b   1.000
_cell.length_c   1.000
_cell.angle_alpha   90.00
_cell.angle_beta   90.00
_cell.angle_gamma   90.00
#
_symmetry.space_group_name_H-M   'P 1'
#
loop_
_entity.id
_entity.type
_entity.pdbx_description
1 polymer ?
#
loop_
_entity_poly.entity_id
_entity_poly.type
_entity_poly.pdbx_seq_one_letter_code
_entity_poly.pdbx_strand_id
1 'polypeptide(L)'
;MFCYEQVRLAGWIAFSGDQLLGCLQSLHSVHARQYHLAQRRRHNWYLRQFLESDADQQVHITKSVMMSEILTRVWSTMVNSWYLSTPDMTIGMEAEPNRNLYIAMQADHHALKERMVAETPGARNQFLLREYNRQCERWTDLLLAYMGNLVGSQAFGYRRDRIDNHIEDLQVQMETGQALAARKFTNLSLKQAYHKSQQPNMSDYESLYDLNSRYVTSILSSVERHLIQIPDRWQGYWQPRVKQDITLAERLLHQWQQVERGDQYHWN
;
A
#
# COMPACT_ATOMS: atom_id res chain seq x y z
N MET A 1 -8.58 7.44 -1.78
CA MET A 1 -8.14 6.87 -0.50
C MET A 1 -6.94 7.64 0.04
N PHE A 2 -6.96 7.98 1.32
CA PHE A 2 -5.83 8.65 2.00
C PHE A 2 -4.78 7.65 2.49
N CYS A 3 -3.58 8.14 2.83
CA CYS A 3 -2.46 7.28 3.22
C CYS A 3 -2.68 6.60 4.57
N TYR A 4 -3.30 7.30 5.53
CA TYR A 4 -3.68 6.68 6.80
C TYR A 4 -4.72 5.55 6.61
N GLU A 5 -5.56 5.63 5.57
CA GLU A 5 -6.50 4.56 5.22
C GLU A 5 -5.75 3.35 4.63
N GLN A 6 -4.66 3.55 3.89
CA GLN A 6 -3.83 2.46 3.38
C GLN A 6 -3.21 1.66 4.52
N VAL A 7 -2.74 2.33 5.57
CA VAL A 7 -2.21 1.65 6.77
C VAL A 7 -3.31 0.85 7.47
N ARG A 8 -4.55 1.38 7.51
CA ARG A 8 -5.70 0.63 8.07
C ARG A 8 -6.08 -0.58 7.22
N LEU A 9 -5.95 -0.48 5.89
CA LEU A 9 -6.15 -1.61 5.00
C LEU A 9 -5.04 -2.66 5.20
N ALA A 10 -3.78 -2.23 5.32
CA ALA A 10 -2.65 -3.10 5.63
C ALA A 10 -2.88 -3.86 6.95
N GLY A 11 -3.37 -3.17 7.98
CA GLY A 11 -3.79 -3.80 9.24
C GLY A 11 -4.86 -4.87 9.02
N TRP A 12 -5.91 -4.58 8.25
CA TRP A 12 -6.93 -5.60 7.95
C TRP A 12 -6.36 -6.81 7.20
N ILE A 13 -5.53 -6.59 6.17
CA ILE A 13 -4.86 -7.67 5.41
C ILE A 13 -4.03 -8.54 6.34
N ALA A 14 -3.18 -7.93 7.17
CA ALA A 14 -2.32 -8.66 8.10
C ALA A 14 -3.12 -9.47 9.13
N PHE A 15 -4.12 -8.84 9.76
CA PHE A 15 -4.91 -9.51 10.79
C PHE A 15 -5.86 -10.59 10.26
N SER A 16 -6.18 -10.56 8.96
CA SER A 16 -7.02 -11.55 8.29
C SER A 16 -6.22 -12.45 7.36
N GLY A 17 -4.89 -12.52 7.54
CA GLY A 17 -3.99 -13.09 6.54
C GLY A 17 -4.33 -14.51 6.11
N ASP A 18 -4.54 -15.42 7.06
CA ASP A 18 -4.87 -16.83 6.80
C ASP A 18 -6.17 -16.99 6.00
N GLN A 19 -7.21 -16.24 6.39
CA GLN A 19 -8.50 -16.25 5.70
C GLN A 19 -8.37 -15.65 4.30
N LEU A 20 -7.65 -14.52 4.19
CA LEU A 20 -7.52 -13.79 2.95
C LEU A 20 -6.74 -14.60 1.91
N LEU A 21 -5.70 -15.34 2.32
CA LEU A 21 -4.90 -16.19 1.43
C LEU A 21 -5.76 -17.17 0.64
N GLY A 22 -6.71 -17.83 1.31
CA GLY A 22 -7.65 -18.76 0.67
C GLY A 22 -8.75 -18.10 -0.17
N CYS A 23 -8.89 -16.78 -0.07
CA CYS A 23 -9.88 -15.99 -0.81
C CYS A 23 -9.26 -15.22 -1.99
N LEU A 24 -7.95 -15.33 -2.21
CA LEU A 24 -7.31 -14.68 -3.34
C LEU A 24 -7.65 -15.44 -4.62
N GLN A 25 -8.17 -14.70 -5.61
CA GLN A 25 -8.30 -15.20 -6.96
C GLN A 25 -6.93 -15.42 -7.56
N SER A 26 -6.84 -16.34 -8.53
CA SER A 26 -5.59 -16.59 -9.22
C SER A 26 -5.03 -15.27 -9.75
N LEU A 27 -3.87 -14.88 -9.20
CA LEU A 27 -3.19 -13.61 -9.47
C LEU A 27 -2.55 -13.67 -10.86
N HIS A 28 -3.41 -13.76 -11.87
CA HIS A 28 -3.04 -13.87 -13.27
C HIS A 28 -2.31 -12.60 -13.75
N SER A 29 -1.67 -12.70 -14.91
CA SER A 29 -0.89 -11.62 -15.53
C SER A 29 -1.67 -10.31 -15.70
N VAL A 30 -2.99 -10.38 -15.93
CA VAL A 30 -3.85 -9.20 -16.00
C VAL A 30 -3.88 -8.43 -14.69
N HIS A 31 -4.09 -9.11 -13.56
CA HIS A 31 -4.12 -8.49 -12.23
C HIS A 31 -2.75 -7.92 -11.85
N ALA A 32 -1.68 -8.69 -12.08
CA ALA A 32 -0.32 -8.26 -11.84
C ALA A 32 0.03 -7.01 -12.66
N ARG A 33 -0.41 -6.95 -13.92
CA ARG A 33 -0.23 -5.78 -14.79
C ARG A 33 -1.05 -4.56 -14.37
N GLN A 34 -2.31 -4.74 -13.98
CA GLN A 34 -3.15 -3.64 -13.47
C GLN A 34 -2.55 -3.06 -12.19
N TYR A 35 -2.12 -3.92 -11.28
CA TYR A 35 -1.42 -3.53 -10.06
C TYR A 35 -0.13 -2.77 -10.38
N HIS A 36 0.69 -3.26 -11.32
CA HIS A 36 1.90 -2.58 -11.79
C HIS A 36 1.63 -1.18 -12.33
N LEU A 37 0.64 -1.05 -13.22
CA LEU A 37 0.31 0.24 -13.83
C LEU A 37 -0.20 1.24 -12.79
N ALA A 38 -1.03 0.80 -11.85
CA ALA A 38 -1.51 1.65 -10.75
C ALA A 38 -0.35 2.13 -9.87
N GLN A 39 0.53 1.21 -9.48
CA GLN A 39 1.71 1.50 -8.65
C GLN A 39 2.67 2.47 -9.36
N ARG A 40 3.00 2.21 -10.63
CA ARG A 40 3.90 3.06 -11.42
C ARG A 40 3.34 4.47 -11.61
N ARG A 41 2.05 4.62 -11.93
CA ARG A 41 1.40 5.94 -12.05
C ARG A 41 1.50 6.71 -10.73
N ARG A 42 1.24 6.04 -9.62
CA ARG A 42 1.36 6.62 -8.27
C ARG A 42 2.79 7.05 -7.95
N HIS A 43 3.79 6.22 -8.24
CA HIS A 43 5.20 6.55 -8.02
C HIS A 43 5.66 7.74 -8.85
N ASN A 44 5.31 7.78 -10.14
CA ASN A 44 5.63 8.90 -11.01
C ASN A 44 5.00 10.20 -10.52
N TRP A 45 3.75 10.14 -10.03
CA TRP A 45 3.09 11.29 -9.42
C TRP A 45 3.85 11.76 -8.18
N TYR A 46 4.20 10.86 -7.25
CA TYR A 46 4.99 11.22 -6.07
C TYR A 46 6.31 11.89 -6.43
N LEU A 47 7.08 11.29 -7.35
CA LEU A 47 8.36 11.84 -7.78
C LEU A 47 8.20 13.23 -8.40
N ARG A 48 7.21 13.40 -9.29
CA ARG A 48 6.92 14.70 -9.89
C ARG A 48 6.58 15.75 -8.84
N GLN A 49 5.64 15.44 -7.96
CA GLN A 49 5.24 16.36 -6.88
C GLN A 49 6.43 16.72 -6.00
N PHE A 50 7.30 15.77 -5.67
CA PHE A 50 8.49 16.01 -4.85
C PHE A 50 9.48 16.98 -5.53
N LEU A 51 9.75 16.78 -6.82
CA LEU A 51 10.68 17.62 -7.58
C LEU A 51 10.15 19.04 -7.84
N GLU A 52 8.83 19.20 -7.95
CA GLU A 52 8.17 20.49 -8.18
C GLU A 52 7.85 21.25 -6.87
N SER A 53 8.08 20.64 -5.71
CA SER A 53 7.71 21.17 -4.40
C SER A 53 8.85 21.88 -3.66
N ASP A 54 8.48 22.76 -2.73
CA ASP A 54 9.41 23.32 -1.76
C ASP A 54 9.85 22.28 -0.70
N ALA A 55 10.82 22.66 0.13
CA ALA A 55 11.40 21.78 1.14
C ALA A 55 10.39 21.27 2.20
N ASP A 56 9.34 22.04 2.51
CA ASP A 56 8.34 21.64 3.51
C ASP A 56 7.38 20.61 2.90
N GLN A 57 6.89 20.88 1.69
CA GLN A 57 6.08 19.93 0.93
C GLN A 57 6.84 18.65 0.60
N GLN A 58 8.13 18.72 0.30
CA GLN A 58 8.98 17.53 0.11
C GLN A 58 8.93 16.60 1.33
N VAL A 59 9.03 17.14 2.56
CA VAL A 59 8.91 16.33 3.79
C VAL A 59 7.56 15.63 3.87
N HIS A 60 6.46 16.33 3.57
CA HIS A 60 5.12 15.75 3.60
C HIS A 60 4.92 14.67 2.53
N ILE A 61 5.42 14.91 1.32
CA ILE A 61 5.40 13.94 0.22
C ILE A 61 6.18 12.68 0.60
N THR A 62 7.40 12.82 1.14
CA THR A 62 8.21 11.68 1.56
C THR A 62 7.53 10.90 2.69
N LYS A 63 6.92 11.56 3.68
CA LYS A 63 6.12 10.88 4.71
C LYS A 63 4.95 10.10 4.10
N SER A 64 4.30 10.66 3.08
CA SER A 64 3.20 10.00 2.37
C SER A 64 3.65 8.71 1.67
N VAL A 65 4.84 8.72 1.06
CA VAL A 65 5.48 7.52 0.48
C VAL A 65 5.79 6.50 1.57
N MET A 66 6.41 6.90 2.69
CA MET A 66 6.70 6.01 3.83
C MET A 66 5.44 5.30 4.37
N MET A 67 4.33 6.02 4.54
CA MET A 67 3.05 5.42 4.96
C MET A 67 2.50 4.43 3.94
N SER A 68 2.58 4.81 2.65
CA SER A 68 2.07 3.99 1.56
C SER A 68 2.85 2.69 1.41
N GLU A 69 4.15 2.70 1.75
CA GLU A 69 5.01 1.51 1.69
C GLU A 69 4.55 0.40 2.65
N ILE A 70 3.92 0.75 3.78
CA ILE A 70 3.36 -0.22 4.73
C ILE A 70 2.38 -1.18 4.02
N LEU A 71 1.43 -0.62 3.26
CA LEU A 71 0.48 -1.42 2.50
C LEU A 71 1.17 -2.20 1.38
N THR A 72 2.13 -1.59 0.68
CA THR A 72 2.88 -2.29 -0.38
C THR A 72 3.60 -3.51 0.16
N ARG A 73 4.30 -3.42 1.29
CA ARG A 73 5.02 -4.55 1.89
C ARG A 73 4.09 -5.64 2.41
N VAL A 74 3.02 -5.26 3.12
CA VAL A 74 2.01 -6.23 3.60
C VAL A 74 1.35 -6.95 2.44
N TRP A 75 0.97 -6.23 1.37
CA TRP A 75 0.37 -6.85 0.19
C TRP A 75 1.34 -7.73 -0.58
N SER A 76 2.57 -7.28 -0.84
CA SER A 76 3.60 -8.11 -1.50
C SER A 76 3.89 -9.38 -0.70
N THR A 77 3.84 -9.32 0.64
CA THR A 77 3.96 -10.50 1.49
C THR A 77 2.81 -11.47 1.30
N MET A 78 1.58 -10.96 1.27
CA MET A 78 0.37 -11.76 1.01
C MET A 78 0.45 -12.47 -0.34
N VAL A 79 0.80 -11.72 -1.39
CA VAL A 79 0.94 -12.25 -2.75
C VAL A 79 2.07 -13.28 -2.85
N ASN A 80 3.23 -13.01 -2.24
CA ASN A 80 4.32 -13.98 -2.23
C ASN A 80 3.93 -15.26 -1.48
N SER A 81 3.22 -15.13 -0.36
CA SER A 81 2.69 -16.28 0.38
C SER A 81 1.72 -17.10 -0.47
N TRP A 82 0.87 -16.43 -1.26
CA TRP A 82 -0.04 -17.08 -2.20
C TRP A 82 0.71 -17.90 -3.24
N TYR A 83 1.67 -17.30 -3.96
CA TYR A 83 2.48 -18.03 -4.94
C TYR A 83 3.24 -19.21 -4.32
N LEU A 84 3.77 -19.07 -3.09
CA LEU A 84 4.50 -20.14 -2.41
C LEU A 84 3.58 -21.27 -1.88
N SER A 85 2.30 -20.99 -1.66
CA SER A 85 1.33 -21.94 -1.10
C SER A 85 0.45 -22.61 -2.17
N THR A 86 0.50 -22.13 -3.41
CA THR A 86 -0.32 -22.63 -4.51
C THR A 86 0.49 -23.59 -5.39
N PRO A 87 0.02 -24.84 -5.65
CA PRO A 87 0.77 -25.82 -6.43
C PRO A 87 0.99 -25.41 -7.89
N ASP A 88 2.18 -25.69 -8.43
CA ASP A 88 2.63 -25.31 -9.79
C ASP A 88 1.63 -25.59 -10.91
N MET A 89 0.82 -26.67 -10.81
CA MET A 89 -0.17 -27.03 -11.84
C MET A 89 -1.35 -26.05 -11.95
N THR A 90 -1.60 -25.21 -10.93
CA THR A 90 -2.73 -24.27 -10.89
C THR A 90 -2.39 -22.85 -11.31
N ILE A 91 -1.09 -22.50 -11.36
CA ILE A 91 -0.63 -21.14 -11.65
C ILE A 91 -0.13 -20.99 -13.10
N GLY A 92 0.21 -22.11 -13.77
CA GLY A 92 0.68 -22.12 -15.15
C GLY A 92 2.06 -21.47 -15.33
N MET A 93 2.54 -21.36 -16.58
CA MET A 93 3.89 -20.87 -16.89
C MET A 93 4.14 -19.39 -16.53
N GLU A 94 3.10 -18.60 -16.29
CA GLU A 94 3.20 -17.17 -15.97
C GLU A 94 3.41 -16.88 -14.47
N ALA A 95 3.40 -17.91 -13.63
CA ALA A 95 3.50 -17.80 -12.17
C ALA A 95 4.73 -17.02 -11.68
N GLU A 96 5.91 -17.50 -12.09
CA GLU A 96 7.19 -16.97 -11.65
C GLU A 96 7.45 -15.55 -12.18
N PRO A 97 7.19 -15.21 -13.46
CA PRO A 97 7.22 -13.83 -13.93
C PRO A 97 6.31 -12.88 -13.16
N ASN A 98 5.08 -13.29 -12.84
CA ASN A 98 4.14 -12.45 -12.11
C ASN A 98 4.59 -12.25 -10.66
N ARG A 99 5.05 -13.30 -9.99
CA ARG A 99 5.66 -13.21 -8.65
C ARG A 99 6.84 -12.24 -8.63
N ASN A 100 7.75 -12.36 -9.60
CA ASN A 100 8.90 -11.46 -9.74
C ASN A 100 8.49 -10.01 -9.99
N LEU A 101 7.36 -9.78 -10.68
CA LEU A 101 6.82 -8.44 -10.88
C LEU A 101 6.36 -7.80 -9.54
N TYR A 102 5.73 -8.55 -8.63
CA TYR A 102 5.37 -8.04 -7.30
C TYR A 102 6.60 -7.75 -6.42
N ILE A 103 7.65 -8.55 -6.53
CA ILE A 103 8.94 -8.30 -5.87
C ILE A 103 9.55 -7.00 -6.40
N ALA A 104 9.62 -6.85 -7.72
CA ALA A 104 10.16 -5.64 -8.35
C ALA A 104 9.38 -4.38 -7.94
N MET A 105 8.05 -4.44 -7.86
CA MET A 105 7.25 -3.29 -7.41
C MET A 105 7.50 -2.86 -5.98
N GLN A 106 7.79 -3.81 -5.08
CA GLN A 106 8.19 -3.48 -3.72
C GLN A 106 9.58 -2.83 -3.72
N ALA A 107 10.53 -3.36 -4.50
CA ALA A 107 11.85 -2.77 -4.66
C ALA A 107 11.78 -1.35 -5.22
N ASP A 108 10.93 -1.09 -6.21
CA ASP A 108 10.70 0.23 -6.79
C ASP A 108 10.13 1.23 -5.77
N HIS A 109 9.20 0.78 -4.91
CA HIS A 109 8.67 1.63 -3.83
C HIS A 109 9.77 1.97 -2.84
N HIS A 110 10.54 0.96 -2.42
CA HIS A 110 11.64 1.15 -1.50
C HIS A 110 12.68 2.12 -2.06
N ALA A 111 13.08 1.95 -3.32
CA ALA A 111 14.02 2.84 -4.01
C ALA A 111 13.49 4.28 -4.11
N LEU A 112 12.20 4.47 -4.41
CA LEU A 112 11.57 5.79 -4.43
C LEU A 112 11.67 6.47 -3.05
N LYS A 113 11.34 5.74 -1.98
CA LYS A 113 11.46 6.25 -0.61
C LYS A 113 12.89 6.67 -0.29
N GLU A 114 13.86 5.77 -0.49
CA GLU A 114 15.27 6.03 -0.17
C GLU A 114 15.79 7.26 -0.93
N ARG A 115 15.44 7.37 -2.22
CA ARG A 115 15.77 8.53 -3.04
C ARG A 115 15.19 9.82 -2.46
N MET A 116 13.89 9.84 -2.15
CA MET A 116 13.25 11.04 -1.58
C MET A 116 13.82 11.43 -0.22
N VAL A 117 14.13 10.45 0.63
CA VAL A 117 14.78 10.70 1.94
C VAL A 117 16.15 11.34 1.74
N ALA A 118 16.96 10.83 0.80
CA ALA A 118 18.29 11.35 0.51
C ALA A 118 18.25 12.75 -0.10
N GLU A 119 17.28 13.02 -0.99
CA GLU A 119 17.14 14.29 -1.69
C GLU A 119 16.43 15.38 -0.85
N THR A 120 15.79 15.03 0.27
CA THR A 120 15.13 16.02 1.14
C THR A 120 16.18 16.92 1.84
N PRO A 121 16.12 18.26 1.65
CA PRO A 121 17.13 19.16 2.17
C PRO A 121 16.96 19.44 3.67
N GLY A 122 18.09 19.64 4.34
CA GLY A 122 18.16 20.13 5.72
C GLY A 122 18.19 19.05 6.80
N ALA A 123 19.10 19.20 7.78
CA ALA A 123 19.30 18.22 8.84
C ALA A 123 18.05 17.99 9.72
N ARG A 124 17.28 19.06 9.99
CA ARG A 124 16.02 18.96 10.74
C ARG A 124 15.00 18.08 10.02
N ASN A 125 14.85 18.28 8.71
CA ASN A 125 13.92 17.51 7.88
C ASN A 125 14.34 16.04 7.82
N GLN A 126 15.63 15.78 7.63
CA GLN A 126 16.17 14.42 7.67
C GLN A 126 15.92 13.73 9.02
N PHE A 127 16.09 14.43 10.15
CA PHE A 127 15.77 13.90 11.47
C PHE A 127 14.29 13.53 11.59
N LEU A 128 13.39 14.43 11.19
CA LEU A 128 11.94 14.18 11.21
C LEU A 128 11.55 12.98 10.34
N LEU A 129 12.14 12.86 9.14
CA LEU A 129 11.91 11.73 8.25
C LEU A 129 12.46 10.42 8.81
N ARG A 130 13.62 10.43 9.48
CA ARG A 130 14.18 9.23 10.13
C ARG A 130 13.28 8.72 11.26
N GLU A 131 12.79 9.60 12.11
CA GLU A 131 11.86 9.20 13.20
C GLU A 131 10.56 8.63 12.63
N TYR A 132 10.01 9.29 11.60
CA TYR A 132 8.80 8.82 10.94
C TYR A 132 9.00 7.48 10.21
N ASN A 133 10.15 7.30 9.55
CA ASN A 133 10.51 6.05 8.90
C ASN A 133 10.62 4.92 9.93
N ARG A 134 11.31 5.14 11.06
CA ARG A 134 11.40 4.15 12.16
C ARG A 134 10.02 3.70 12.65
N GLN A 135 9.07 4.63 12.76
CA GLN A 135 7.69 4.31 13.12
C GLN A 135 7.04 3.40 12.06
N CYS A 136 7.14 3.76 10.78
CA CYS A 136 6.59 2.97 9.67
C CYS A 136 7.22 1.58 9.57
N GLU A 137 8.54 1.48 9.76
CA GLU A 137 9.27 0.20 9.76
C GLU A 137 8.83 -0.72 10.90
N ARG A 138 8.72 -0.18 12.13
CA ARG A 138 8.26 -0.95 13.30
C ARG A 138 6.83 -1.45 13.11
N TRP A 139 5.93 -0.60 12.62
CA TRP A 139 4.57 -1.01 12.32
C TRP A 139 4.49 -2.04 11.21
N THR A 140 5.30 -1.89 10.16
CA THR A 140 5.37 -2.88 9.08
C THR A 140 5.78 -4.23 9.63
N ASP A 141 6.87 -4.31 10.38
CA ASP A 141 7.37 -5.58 10.92
C ASP A 141 6.38 -6.23 11.91
N LEU A 142 5.71 -5.43 12.75
CA LEU A 142 4.64 -5.94 13.60
C LEU A 142 3.47 -6.51 12.78
N LEU A 143 3.04 -5.81 11.71
CA LEU A 143 1.98 -6.31 10.84
C LEU A 143 2.39 -7.59 10.11
N LEU A 144 3.65 -7.70 9.68
CA LEU A 144 4.18 -8.93 9.07
C LEU A 144 4.28 -10.07 10.08
N ALA A 145 4.53 -9.79 11.36
CA ALA A 145 4.48 -10.80 12.42
C ALA A 145 3.06 -11.38 12.62
N TYR A 146 2.00 -10.57 12.47
CA TYR A 146 0.62 -11.07 12.43
C TYR A 146 0.34 -12.00 11.23
N MET A 147 1.19 -11.95 10.20
CA MET A 147 1.18 -12.86 9.06
C MET A 147 2.16 -14.03 9.26
N GLY A 148 2.71 -14.23 10.45
CA GLY A 148 3.81 -15.17 10.74
C GLY A 148 3.53 -16.63 10.32
N ASN A 149 2.26 -17.03 10.31
CA ASN A 149 1.83 -18.37 9.86
C ASN A 149 1.88 -18.55 8.33
N LEU A 150 1.99 -17.47 7.57
CA LEU A 150 2.07 -17.52 6.11
C LEU A 150 3.48 -17.84 5.65
N VAL A 151 3.59 -18.66 4.61
CA VAL A 151 4.89 -19.04 4.02
C VAL A 151 5.58 -17.80 3.44
N GLY A 152 6.78 -17.49 3.91
CA GLY A 152 7.54 -16.33 3.43
C GLY A 152 7.06 -14.98 3.99
N SER A 153 6.35 -14.98 5.12
CA SER A 153 5.86 -13.79 5.83
C SER A 153 6.93 -12.73 6.14
N GLN A 154 8.19 -13.16 6.24
CA GLN A 154 9.34 -12.31 6.58
C GLN A 154 10.00 -11.64 5.37
N ALA A 155 9.64 -12.02 4.14
CA ALA A 155 10.39 -11.66 2.93
C ALA A 155 10.51 -10.15 2.69
N PHE A 156 9.52 -9.37 3.11
CA PHE A 156 9.47 -7.92 2.90
C PHE A 156 9.53 -7.12 4.21
N GLY A 157 10.03 -7.75 5.27
CA GLY A 157 10.36 -7.08 6.52
C GLY A 157 11.52 -6.11 6.39
N TYR A 158 11.59 -5.15 7.31
CA TYR A 158 12.79 -4.33 7.48
C TYR A 158 13.83 -5.03 8.34
N ARG A 159 13.39 -5.72 9.39
CA ARG A 159 14.24 -6.43 10.33
C ARG A 159 13.66 -7.79 10.66
N ARG A 160 14.33 -8.84 10.19
CA ARG A 160 13.91 -10.23 10.42
C ARG A 160 13.82 -10.56 11.90
N ASP A 161 14.85 -10.19 12.66
CA ASP A 161 14.92 -10.40 14.10
C ASP A 161 13.77 -9.74 14.87
N ARG A 162 13.35 -8.55 14.44
CA ARG A 162 12.19 -7.86 15.03
C ARG A 162 10.89 -8.58 14.72
N ILE A 163 10.74 -9.12 13.52
CA ILE A 163 9.56 -9.92 13.14
C ILE A 163 9.52 -11.22 13.94
N ASP A 164 10.64 -11.93 14.04
CA ASP A 164 10.76 -13.17 14.82
C ASP A 164 10.34 -12.95 16.28
N ASN A 165 10.89 -11.93 16.94
CA ASN A 165 10.51 -11.58 18.30
C ASN A 165 9.01 -11.29 18.44
N HIS A 166 8.42 -10.56 17.49
CA HIS A 166 6.98 -10.30 17.50
C HIS A 166 6.15 -11.56 17.25
N ILE A 167 6.63 -12.51 16.43
CA ILE A 167 5.96 -13.80 16.23
C ILE A 167 5.97 -14.59 17.55
N GLU A 168 7.10 -14.66 18.24
CA GLU A 168 7.23 -15.32 19.54
C GLU A 168 6.28 -14.70 20.58
N ASP A 169 6.24 -13.36 20.68
CA ASP A 169 5.32 -12.64 21.57
C ASP A 169 3.85 -12.98 21.26
N LEU A 170 3.49 -13.03 19.97
CA LEU A 170 2.13 -13.35 19.52
C LEU A 170 1.78 -14.82 19.81
N GLN A 171 2.73 -15.74 19.68
CA GLN A 171 2.54 -17.16 20.02
C GLN A 171 2.26 -17.32 21.52
N VAL A 172 3.02 -16.65 22.39
CA VAL A 172 2.75 -16.65 23.84
C VAL A 172 1.36 -16.09 24.15
N GLN A 173 0.94 -15.03 23.45
CA GLN A 173 -0.42 -14.48 23.59
C GLN A 173 -1.51 -15.45 23.11
N MET A 174 -1.23 -16.27 22.09
CA MET A 174 -2.14 -17.33 21.64
C MET A 174 -2.25 -18.45 22.66
N GLU A 175 -1.13 -18.95 23.18
CA GLU A 175 -1.08 -20.01 24.19
C GLU A 175 -1.77 -19.62 25.50
N THR A 176 -1.67 -18.35 25.88
CA THR A 176 -2.32 -17.79 27.07
C THR A 176 -3.77 -17.36 26.86
N GLY A 177 -4.34 -17.56 25.66
CA GLY A 177 -5.72 -17.21 25.34
C GLY A 177 -5.99 -15.71 25.15
N GLN A 178 -4.93 -14.91 25.03
CA GLN A 178 -4.99 -13.44 24.92
C GLN A 178 -4.97 -12.92 23.47
N ALA A 179 -4.84 -13.79 22.46
CA ALA A 179 -4.68 -13.41 21.06
C ALA A 179 -5.74 -12.42 20.54
N LEU A 180 -7.02 -12.61 20.89
CA LEU A 180 -8.08 -11.70 20.46
C LEU A 180 -7.93 -10.30 21.09
N ALA A 181 -7.54 -10.24 22.36
CA ALA A 181 -7.29 -8.99 23.06
C ALA A 181 -6.09 -8.27 22.45
N ALA A 182 -4.98 -8.98 22.24
CA ALA A 182 -3.78 -8.45 21.61
C ALA A 182 -4.07 -7.88 20.21
N ARG A 183 -4.79 -8.63 19.36
CA ARG A 183 -5.23 -8.14 18.05
C ARG A 183 -6.06 -6.86 18.15
N LYS A 184 -6.99 -6.79 19.11
CA LYS A 184 -7.80 -5.58 19.34
C LYS A 184 -6.94 -4.39 19.78
N PHE A 185 -6.03 -4.60 20.72
CA PHE A 185 -5.11 -3.56 21.19
C PHE A 185 -4.21 -3.06 20.07
N THR A 186 -3.56 -3.96 19.32
CA THR A 186 -2.72 -3.57 18.18
C THR A 186 -3.50 -2.78 17.14
N ASN A 187 -4.73 -3.20 16.79
CA ASN A 187 -5.57 -2.45 15.86
C ASN A 187 -5.94 -1.06 16.38
N LEU A 188 -6.23 -0.92 17.68
CA LEU A 188 -6.48 0.39 18.31
C LEU A 188 -5.24 1.28 18.29
N SER A 189 -4.08 0.73 18.66
CA SER A 189 -2.79 1.43 18.62
C SER A 189 -2.42 1.84 17.20
N LEU A 190 -2.67 1.00 16.19
CA LEU A 190 -2.46 1.33 14.78
C LEU A 190 -3.38 2.49 14.33
N LYS A 191 -4.65 2.47 14.73
CA LYS A 191 -5.60 3.56 14.43
C LYS A 191 -5.21 4.88 15.09
N GLN A 192 -4.60 4.83 16.27
CA GLN A 192 -4.11 6.01 16.98
C GLN A 192 -2.82 6.53 16.33
N ALA A 193 -1.87 5.64 16.01
CA ALA A 193 -0.62 5.97 15.34
C ALA A 193 -0.84 6.54 13.93
N TYR A 194 -1.86 6.06 13.21
CA TYR A 194 -2.24 6.50 11.87
C TYR A 194 -3.69 7.00 11.85
N HIS A 195 -3.93 8.03 12.66
CA HIS A 195 -5.19 8.77 12.67
C HIS A 195 -5.30 9.71 11.45
N LYS A 196 -6.49 10.23 11.15
CA LYS A 196 -6.70 11.21 10.06
C LYS A 196 -5.80 12.45 10.20
N SER A 197 -5.50 12.86 11.44
CA SER A 197 -4.58 13.96 11.75
C SER A 197 -3.11 13.67 11.40
N GLN A 198 -2.78 12.41 11.12
CA GLN A 198 -1.45 11.98 10.69
C GLN A 198 -1.33 11.89 9.15
N GLN A 199 -2.39 12.27 8.42
CA GLN A 199 -2.29 12.45 6.98
C GLN A 199 -1.27 13.57 6.68
N PRO A 200 -0.21 13.31 5.90
CA PRO A 200 0.75 14.33 5.52
C PRO A 200 0.07 15.47 4.79
N ASN A 201 0.54 16.70 5.04
CA ASN A 201 -0.07 17.89 4.48
C ASN A 201 0.36 18.12 3.03
N MET A 202 -0.49 17.71 2.08
CA MET A 202 -0.19 17.74 0.65
C MET A 202 -0.94 18.88 -0.04
N SER A 203 -0.33 19.48 -1.07
CA SER A 203 -0.99 20.47 -1.93
C SER A 203 -2.14 19.88 -2.76
N ASP A 204 -1.95 18.70 -3.35
CA ASP A 204 -2.93 18.04 -4.23
C ASP A 204 -3.44 16.72 -3.62
N TYR A 205 -4.43 16.83 -2.74
CA TYR A 205 -5.09 15.67 -2.14
C TYR A 205 -6.00 14.91 -3.10
N GLU A 206 -6.58 15.57 -4.10
CA GLU A 206 -7.57 14.96 -4.98
C GLU A 206 -6.90 13.92 -5.88
N SER A 207 -5.80 14.29 -6.55
CA SER A 207 -5.05 13.37 -7.41
C SER A 207 -4.47 12.21 -6.60
N LEU A 208 -3.93 12.50 -5.40
CA LEU A 208 -3.44 11.46 -4.50
C LEU A 208 -4.56 10.49 -4.10
N TYR A 209 -5.74 11.03 -3.76
CA TYR A 209 -6.88 10.22 -3.37
C TYR A 209 -7.31 9.30 -4.52
N ASP A 210 -7.38 9.79 -5.76
CA ASP A 210 -7.72 8.98 -6.93
C ASP A 210 -6.69 7.88 -7.20
N LEU A 211 -5.41 8.24 -7.27
CA LEU A 211 -4.32 7.28 -7.52
C LEU A 211 -4.26 6.17 -6.47
N ASN A 212 -4.39 6.54 -5.19
CA ASN A 212 -4.45 5.57 -4.10
C ASN A 212 -5.71 4.71 -4.16
N SER A 213 -6.84 5.26 -4.60
CA SER A 213 -8.06 4.48 -4.79
C SER A 213 -7.88 3.41 -5.85
N ARG A 214 -7.26 3.75 -6.99
CA ARG A 214 -6.98 2.80 -8.08
C ARG A 214 -6.04 1.70 -7.64
N TYR A 215 -4.99 2.06 -6.89
CA TYR A 215 -4.06 1.11 -6.30
C TYR A 215 -4.75 0.15 -5.32
N VAL A 216 -5.64 0.66 -4.46
CA VAL A 216 -6.37 -0.20 -3.53
C VAL A 216 -7.46 -1.03 -4.23
N THR A 217 -8.07 -0.51 -5.29
CA THR A 217 -9.03 -1.27 -6.10
C THR A 217 -8.35 -2.46 -6.76
N SER A 218 -7.12 -2.35 -7.27
CA SER A 218 -6.42 -3.50 -7.85
C SER A 218 -6.02 -4.56 -6.81
N ILE A 219 -5.80 -4.16 -5.55
CA ILE A 219 -5.62 -5.10 -4.43
C ILE A 219 -6.95 -5.82 -4.15
N LEU A 220 -8.02 -5.08 -3.91
CA LEU A 220 -9.29 -5.65 -3.45
C LEU A 220 -10.05 -6.41 -4.55
N SER A 221 -9.86 -6.07 -5.82
CA SER A 221 -10.42 -6.84 -6.94
C SER A 221 -9.83 -8.25 -7.03
N SER A 222 -8.69 -8.51 -6.38
CA SER A 222 -8.06 -9.83 -6.33
C SER A 222 -8.69 -10.74 -5.26
N VAL A 223 -9.69 -10.27 -4.52
CA VAL A 223 -10.31 -10.98 -3.40
C VAL A 223 -11.73 -11.45 -3.75
N GLU A 224 -12.02 -12.72 -3.48
CA GLU A 224 -13.35 -13.30 -3.62
C GLU A 224 -14.27 -12.87 -2.48
N ARG A 225 -15.12 -11.87 -2.73
CA ARG A 225 -16.04 -11.29 -1.72
C ARG A 225 -16.95 -12.31 -1.03
N HIS A 226 -17.29 -13.40 -1.70
CA HIS A 226 -18.18 -14.42 -1.15
C HIS A 226 -17.46 -15.35 -0.14
N LEU A 227 -16.13 -15.39 -0.17
CA LEU A 227 -15.30 -16.21 0.72
C LEU A 227 -14.82 -15.45 1.97
N ILE A 228 -14.84 -14.10 1.95
CA ILE A 228 -14.45 -13.28 3.09
C ILE A 228 -15.32 -12.04 3.24
N GLN A 229 -15.67 -11.73 4.49
CA GLN A 229 -16.35 -10.48 4.82
C GLN A 229 -15.37 -9.30 4.69
N ILE A 230 -15.45 -8.59 3.57
CA ILE A 230 -14.75 -7.32 3.37
C ILE A 230 -15.45 -6.23 4.21
N PRO A 231 -14.74 -5.55 5.13
CA PRO A 231 -15.31 -4.45 5.92
C PRO A 231 -15.97 -3.38 5.03
N ASP A 232 -17.12 -2.84 5.45
CA ASP A 232 -17.94 -1.92 4.63
C ASP A 232 -17.14 -0.74 4.05
N ARG A 233 -16.20 -0.20 4.82
CA ARG A 233 -15.30 0.88 4.39
C ARG A 233 -14.46 0.56 3.15
N TRP A 234 -14.21 -0.72 2.88
CA TRP A 234 -13.39 -1.18 1.77
C TRP A 234 -14.24 -1.70 0.60
N GLN A 235 -15.53 -1.97 0.81
CA GLN A 235 -16.42 -2.54 -0.22
C GLN A 235 -16.51 -1.67 -1.48
N GLY A 236 -16.46 -0.34 -1.32
CA GLY A 236 -16.49 0.59 -2.46
C GLY A 236 -15.25 0.57 -3.36
N TYR A 237 -14.20 -0.17 -2.98
CA TYR A 237 -12.99 -0.39 -3.78
C TYR A 237 -12.95 -1.78 -4.43
N TRP A 238 -13.86 -2.70 -4.07
CA TRP A 238 -13.91 -4.06 -4.63
C TRP A 238 -14.49 -4.10 -6.05
N GLN A 239 -15.46 -3.24 -6.38
CA GLN A 239 -15.96 -3.14 -7.74
C GLN A 239 -14.98 -2.34 -8.61
N PRO A 240 -14.61 -2.83 -9.81
CA PRO A 240 -13.92 -1.99 -10.79
C PRO A 240 -14.79 -0.75 -11.00
N ARG A 241 -14.23 0.42 -10.73
CA ARG A 241 -14.98 1.67 -10.85
C ARG A 241 -15.13 2.01 -12.34
N VAL A 242 -15.99 1.28 -13.06
CA VAL A 242 -16.42 1.62 -14.42
C VAL A 242 -16.94 3.07 -14.45
N LYS A 243 -17.59 3.53 -13.37
CA LYS A 243 -18.02 4.92 -13.20
C LYS A 243 -16.88 5.95 -13.01
N GLN A 244 -15.69 5.54 -12.57
CA GLN A 244 -14.56 6.48 -12.42
C GLN A 244 -13.68 6.60 -13.65
N ASP A 245 -13.54 5.53 -14.42
CA ASP A 245 -12.90 5.64 -15.72
C ASP A 245 -13.76 6.46 -16.69
N ILE A 246 -15.10 6.40 -16.55
CA ILE A 246 -16.02 7.31 -17.24
C ILE A 246 -15.78 8.77 -16.80
N THR A 247 -15.68 9.08 -15.50
CA THR A 247 -15.44 10.46 -15.05
C THR A 247 -14.02 10.96 -15.30
N LEU A 248 -13.01 10.10 -15.40
CA LEU A 248 -11.68 10.48 -15.88
C LEU A 248 -11.71 10.74 -17.39
N ALA A 249 -12.33 9.85 -18.17
CA ALA A 249 -12.48 10.03 -19.61
C ALA A 249 -13.29 11.31 -19.92
N GLU A 250 -14.36 11.58 -19.19
CA GLU A 250 -15.16 12.81 -19.27
C GLU A 250 -14.33 14.05 -18.89
N ARG A 251 -13.52 13.99 -17.82
CA ARG A 251 -12.60 15.09 -17.46
C ARG A 251 -11.54 15.33 -18.52
N LEU A 252 -10.95 14.27 -19.08
CA LEU A 252 -9.96 14.35 -20.14
C LEU A 252 -10.59 14.87 -21.44
N LEU A 253 -11.81 14.44 -21.78
CA LEU A 253 -12.57 14.95 -22.92
C LEU A 253 -12.93 16.43 -22.73
N HIS A 254 -13.33 16.85 -21.53
CA HIS A 254 -13.58 18.25 -21.22
C HIS A 254 -12.31 19.10 -21.32
N GLN A 255 -11.18 18.63 -20.79
CA GLN A 255 -9.89 19.31 -20.95
C GLN A 255 -9.47 19.41 -22.42
N TRP A 256 -9.66 18.35 -23.19
CA TRP A 256 -9.32 18.33 -24.61
C TRP A 256 -10.19 19.30 -25.43
N GLN A 257 -11.50 19.34 -25.13
CA GLN A 257 -12.43 20.31 -25.72
C GLN A 257 -12.11 21.76 -25.37
N GLN A 258 -11.58 22.03 -24.16
CA GLN A 258 -11.13 23.37 -23.78
C GLN A 258 -9.86 23.79 -24.54
N VAL A 259 -8.95 22.85 -24.80
CA VAL A 259 -7.75 23.08 -25.62
C VAL A 259 -8.11 23.32 -27.09
N GLU A 260 -9.04 22.54 -27.66
CA GLU A 260 -9.49 22.73 -29.06
C GLU A 260 -10.25 24.05 -29.27
N ARG A 261 -10.93 24.57 -28.25
CA ARG A 261 -11.65 25.86 -28.31
C ARG A 261 -10.74 27.09 -28.17
N GLY A 262 -9.45 26.89 -27.90
CA GLY A 262 -8.49 27.98 -27.76
C GLY A 262 -8.54 28.71 -26.42
N ASP A 263 -9.18 28.14 -25.39
CA ASP A 263 -9.35 28.76 -24.07
C ASP A 263 -8.07 28.68 -23.19
N GLN A 264 -6.88 28.58 -23.79
CA GLN A 264 -5.63 28.77 -23.05
C GLN A 264 -5.41 30.26 -22.79
N TYR A 265 -5.79 30.70 -21.60
CA TYR A 265 -5.34 31.98 -21.07
C TYR A 265 -3.81 32.02 -21.00
N HIS A 266 -3.27 33.10 -21.55
CA HIS A 266 -1.89 33.54 -21.50
C HIS A 266 -1.29 33.43 -20.09
N TRP A 267 -0.12 32.82 -19.99
CA TRP A 267 0.80 33.04 -18.89
C TRP A 267 1.36 34.47 -19.02
N ASN A 268 0.89 35.37 -18.15
CA ASN A 268 1.64 36.56 -17.73
C ASN A 268 2.01 36.39 -16.26
#